data_AF-A0AAW9W9G6-F1
#
_entry.id   AF-A0AAW9W9G6-F1
#
_cell.length_a   1.000
_cell.length_b   1.000
_cell.length_c   1.000
_cell.angle_alpha   90.00
_cell.angle_beta   90.00
_cell.angle_gamma   90.00
#
_symmetry.space_group_name_H-M   'P 1'
#
loop_
_entity.id
_entity.type
_entity.pdbx_description
1 polymer ?
#
loop_
_entity_poly.entity_id
_entity_poly.type
_entity_poly.pdbx_seq_one_letter_code
_entity_poly.pdbx_strand_id
1 'polypeptide(L)' 'SIEEEIIENKKIFKIHADTPELVVRKKDGSLSKGFDYYMERVIPHDGDIYYDFKDLISAMTSNPTGTFILGRDISSRNVK' A
#
# COMPACT_ATOMS: atom_id res chain seq x y z
N SER A 1 -3.62 -6.63 -16.12
CA SER A 1 -2.55 -5.64 -16.36
C SER A 1 -2.16 -4.98 -15.04
N ILE A 2 -1.05 -4.24 -15.02
CA ILE A 2 -0.69 -3.34 -13.91
C ILE A 2 -0.51 -1.94 -14.51
N GLU A 3 -1.18 -0.96 -13.94
CA GLU A 3 -1.20 0.43 -14.40
C GLU A 3 -0.89 1.38 -13.23
N GLU A 4 -0.26 2.52 -13.50
CA GLU A 4 0.01 3.56 -12.50
C GLU A 4 -1.04 4.68 -12.61
N GLU A 5 -1.66 5.03 -11.50
CA GLU A 5 -2.63 6.13 -11.39
C GLU A 5 -2.23 7.09 -10.26
N ILE A 6 -2.68 8.35 -10.34
CA ILE A 6 -2.55 9.33 -9.27
C ILE A 6 -3.95 9.59 -8.70
N ILE A 7 -4.15 9.23 -7.43
CA ILE A 7 -5.40 9.46 -6.70
C ILE A 7 -5.05 10.26 -5.45
N GLU A 8 -5.72 11.40 -5.22
CA GLU A 8 -5.48 12.25 -4.04
C GLU A 8 -3.98 12.61 -3.83
N ASN A 9 -3.29 12.96 -4.93
CA ASN A 9 -1.84 13.24 -4.96
C ASN A 9 -0.93 12.06 -4.55
N LYS A 10 -1.45 10.85 -4.41
CA LYS A 10 -0.69 9.63 -4.16
C LYS A 10 -0.58 8.79 -5.43
N LYS A 11 0.61 8.23 -5.68
CA LYS A 11 0.81 7.23 -6.73
C LYS A 11 0.27 5.88 -6.26
N ILE A 12 -0.67 5.32 -7.00
CA ILE A 12 -1.35 4.05 -6.74
C ILE A 12 -1.08 3.12 -7.94
N PHE A 13 -0.89 1.83 -7.67
CA PHE A 13 -0.94 0.80 -8.69
C PHE A 13 -2.36 0.25 -8.79
N LYS A 14 -2.92 0.27 -10.00
CA LYS A 14 -4.14 -0.46 -10.35
C LYS A 14 -3.74 -1.80 -10.95
N ILE A 15 -4.15 -2.88 -10.28
CA ILE A 15 -3.93 -4.25 -10.74
C ILE A 15 -5.25 -4.77 -11.29
N HIS A 16 -5.30 -5.03 -12.59
CA HIS A 16 -6.44 -5.64 -13.26
C HIS A 16 -6.22 -7.14 -13.42
N ALA A 17 -7.05 -7.95 -12.76
CA ALA A 17 -7.11 -9.39 -12.93
C ALA A 17 -8.31 -9.76 -13.81
N ASP A 18 -8.03 -10.32 -15.00
CA ASP A 18 -9.04 -10.81 -15.92
C ASP A 18 -8.84 -12.31 -16.13
N THR A 19 -9.69 -13.11 -15.50
CA THR A 19 -9.73 -14.56 -15.72
C THR A 19 -11.19 -15.00 -15.81
N PRO A 20 -11.54 -16.03 -16.61
CA PRO A 20 -12.93 -16.43 -16.83
C PRO A 20 -13.66 -16.86 -15.55
N GLU A 21 -12.92 -17.36 -14.56
CA GLU A 21 -13.45 -17.91 -13.31
C GLU A 21 -13.62 -16.83 -12.21
N LEU A 22 -13.01 -15.66 -12.40
CA LEU A 22 -13.05 -14.58 -11.42
C LEU A 22 -14.29 -13.70 -11.63
N VAL A 23 -15.22 -13.81 -10.68
CA VAL A 23 -16.42 -12.96 -10.59
C VAL A 23 -16.45 -12.20 -9.28
N VAL A 24 -16.88 -10.94 -9.34
CA VAL A 24 -16.95 -10.05 -8.18
C VAL A 24 -18.39 -9.62 -7.97
N ARG A 25 -18.86 -9.69 -6.73
CA ARG A 25 -20.19 -9.22 -6.35
C ARG A 25 -20.14 -7.73 -6.02
N LYS A 26 -20.92 -6.93 -6.76
CA LYS A 26 -21.07 -5.50 -6.51
C LYS A 26 -21.99 -5.25 -5.31
N LYS A 27 -21.97 -4.02 -4.78
CA LYS A 27 -22.82 -3.62 -3.63
C LYS A 27 -24.32 -3.77 -3.90
N ASP A 28 -24.75 -3.63 -5.16
CA ASP A 28 -26.13 -3.84 -5.59
C ASP A 28 -26.50 -5.34 -5.77
N GLY A 29 -25.56 -6.25 -5.52
CA GLY A 29 -25.75 -7.69 -5.63
C GLY A 29 -25.48 -8.28 -7.02
N SER A 30 -25.25 -7.45 -8.04
CA SER A 30 -24.90 -7.91 -9.39
C SER A 30 -23.47 -8.48 -9.46
N LEU A 31 -23.19 -9.27 -10.51
CA LEU A 31 -21.87 -9.85 -10.76
C LEU A 31 -21.15 -9.09 -11.88
N SER A 32 -19.85 -8.84 -11.70
CA SER A 32 -18.93 -8.39 -12.76
C SER A 32 -17.82 -9.41 -12.99
N LYS A 33 -17.34 -9.48 -14.24
CA LYS A 33 -16.13 -10.23 -14.60
C LYS A 33 -14.89 -9.42 -14.28
N GLY A 34 -13.85 -10.12 -13.83
CA GLY A 34 -12.58 -9.51 -13.48
C GLY A 34 -12.63 -8.70 -12.17
N PHE A 35 -11.46 -8.30 -11.69
CA PHE A 35 -11.29 -7.56 -10.46
C PHE A 35 -10.18 -6.52 -10.60
N ASP A 36 -10.50 -5.28 -10.20
CA ASP A 36 -9.53 -4.21 -10.05
C ASP A 36 -9.14 -4.09 -8.57
N TYR A 37 -7.84 -4.16 -8.29
CA TYR A 37 -7.29 -3.90 -6.96
C TYR A 37 -6.38 -2.68 -7.00
N TYR A 38 -6.55 -1.80 -6.00
CA TYR A 38 -5.77 -0.58 -5.86
C TYR A 38 -4.81 -0.73 -4.69
N MET A 39 -3.52 -0.53 -4.95
CA MET A 39 -2.47 -0.65 -3.96
C MET A 39 -1.63 0.63 -3.93
N GLU A 40 -1.47 1.25 -2.76
CA GLU A 40 -0.51 2.34 -2.61
C GLU A 40 0.90 1.84 -2.96
N ARG A 41 1.67 2.67 -3.66
CA ARG A 41 3.07 2.36 -3.94
C ARG A 41 3.85 2.31 -2.62
N VAL A 42 4.80 1.37 -2.54
CA VAL A 42 5.82 1.39 -1.48
C VAL A 42 6.69 2.63 -1.69
N ILE A 43 6.63 3.54 -0.72
CA ILE A 43 7.45 4.75 -0.68
C ILE A 43 8.62 4.42 0.27
N PRO A 44 9.88 4.42 -0.21
CA PRO A 44 11.03 4.24 0.67
C PRO A 44 11.11 5.40 1.67
N HIS A 45 11.75 5.17 2.82
CA HIS A 45 12.07 6.24 3.74
C HIS A 45 13.03 7.26 3.09
N ASP A 46 12.98 8.51 3.55
CA ASP A 46 13.89 9.59 3.11
C ASP A 46 14.60 10.18 4.34
N GLY A 47 15.89 9.87 4.49
CA GLY A 47 16.62 10.15 5.72
C GLY A 47 15.92 9.55 6.93
N ASP A 48 15.58 10.41 7.89
CA ASP A 48 14.88 10.05 9.13
C ASP A 48 13.34 10.03 8.99
N ILE A 49 12.79 10.20 7.78
CA ILE A 49 11.34 10.23 7.51
C ILE A 49 10.86 8.87 7.00
N TYR A 50 9.97 8.21 7.76
CA TYR A 50 9.50 6.85 7.48
C TYR A 50 8.03 6.80 7.07
N TYR A 51 7.72 6.01 6.02
CA TYR A 51 6.38 5.83 5.45
C TYR A 51 5.81 4.42 5.60
N ASP A 52 6.63 3.47 6.09
CA ASP A 52 6.28 2.08 6.37
C ASP A 52 6.70 1.71 7.80
N PHE A 53 5.83 0.98 8.51
CA PHE A 53 6.06 0.63 9.91
C PHE A 53 7.20 -0.38 10.09
N LYS A 54 7.42 -1.28 9.12
CA LYS A 54 8.52 -2.25 9.17
C LYS A 54 9.86 -1.56 9.03
N ASP A 55 9.96 -0.58 8.12
CA ASP A 55 11.19 0.20 7.93
C ASP A 55 11.51 1.01 9.19
N LEU A 56 10.50 1.65 9.79
CA LEU A 56 10.64 2.38 11.05
C LEU A 56 11.18 1.50 12.19
N ILE A 57 10.57 0.34 12.43
CA ILE A 57 11.00 -0.56 13.51
C ILE A 57 12.40 -1.12 13.24
N SER A 58 12.74 -1.39 11.98
CA SER A 58 14.08 -1.85 11.61
C SER A 58 15.15 -0.80 11.95
N ALA A 59 14.85 0.48 11.67
CA ALA A 59 15.75 1.59 11.97
C ALA A 59 15.85 1.87 13.49
N MET A 60 14.73 1.85 14.22
CA MET A 60 14.71 1.96 15.68
C MET A 60 15.49 0.83 16.36
N THR A 61 15.41 -0.38 15.82
CA THR A 61 16.17 -1.54 16.36
C THR A 61 17.67 -1.36 16.14
N SER A 62 18.06 -0.84 14.98
CA SER A 62 19.47 -0.65 14.61
C SER A 62 20.11 0.55 15.31
N ASN A 63 19.33 1.62 15.56
CA ASN A 63 19.76 2.83 16.25
C ASN A 63 18.72 3.30 17.28
N PRO A 64 18.68 2.70 18.49
CA PRO A 64 17.64 3.00 19.48
C PRO A 64 17.58 4.46 19.95
N THR A 65 18.67 5.21 19.78
CA THR A 65 18.79 6.62 20.20
C THR A 65 18.62 7.60 19.04
N GLY A 66 18.23 7.13 17.86
CA GLY A 66 18.01 7.96 16.68
C GLY A 66 16.79 8.87 16.79
N THR A 67 16.72 9.85 15.89
CA THR A 67 15.50 10.63 15.65
C THR A 67 14.74 9.99 14.50
N PHE A 68 13.42 9.79 14.68
CA PHE A 68 12.57 9.15 13.70
C PHE A 68 11.32 9.99 13.48
N ILE A 69 11.07 10.37 12.22
CA ILE A 69 9.96 11.23 11.82
C ILE A 69 8.96 10.37 11.03
N LEU A 70 7.67 10.50 11.35
CA LEU A 70 6.61 9.85 10.60
C LEU A 70 6.21 10.73 9.41
N GLY A 71 6.37 10.22 8.19
CA GLY A 71 6.01 10.94 6.97
C GLY A 71 4.51 10.93 6.65
N ARG A 72 3.75 10.06 7.33
CA ARG A 72 2.28 9.91 7.24
C ARG A 72 1.78 9.04 8.40
N ASP A 73 0.46 8.89 8.48
CA ASP A 73 -0.15 7.83 9.29
C ASP A 73 0.30 6.44 8.76
N ILE A 74 0.92 5.64 9.63
CA ILE A 74 1.46 4.31 9.28
C ILE A 74 0.74 3.21 10.07
N SER A 75 0.53 2.06 9.42
CA SER A 75 -0.16 0.90 10.02
C SER A 75 0.82 -0.19 10.43
N SER A 76 0.69 -0.69 11.67
CA SER A 76 1.44 -1.85 12.17
C SER A 76 0.82 -3.19 11.80
N ARG A 77 -0.34 -3.22 11.12
CA ARG A 77 -1.12 -4.44 10.85
C ARG A 77 -0.35 -5.54 10.12
N ASN A 78 0.68 -5.16 9.35
CA ASN A 78 1.43 -6.07 8.50
C ASN A 78 2.79 -6.49 9.10
N VAL A 79 3.09 -6.09 10.34
CA VAL A 79 4.32 -6.47 11.05
C VAL A 79 3.98 -7.55 12.09
N LYS A 80 4.76 -8.63 12.10
CA LYS A 80 4.64 -9.76 13.03
C LYS A 80 5.72 -9.69 14.09
#